data_AF-A0A3M1EH20-F1
#
_entry.id   AF-A0A3M1EH20-F1
#
_cell.length_a   1.000
_cell.length_b   1.000
_cell.length_c   1.000
_cell.angle_alpha   90.00
_cell.angle_beta   90.00
_cell.angle_gamma   90.00
#
_symmetry.space_group_name_H-M   'P 1'
#
loop_
_entity.id
_entity.type
_entity.pdbx_description
1 polymer ?
#
loop_
_entity_poly.entity_id
_entity_poly.type
_entity_poly.pdbx_seq_one_letter_code
_entity_poly.pdbx_strand_id
1 'polypeptide(L)'
;MAAQETREPYSACIAGQNGRSGRLAATPKAAKFGMRSTVIANIYVPNGTLWLRQKTQATGAFLGRWVVVGEKVRLTLASGF
;
A
#
# COMPACT_ATOMS: atom_id res chain seq x y z
N MET A 1 20.38 -10.69 -24.59
CA MET A 1 19.94 -9.54 -23.77
C MET A 1 18.41 -9.56 -23.81
N ALA A 2 17.76 -10.18 -22.83
CA ALA A 2 16.31 -10.35 -22.83
C ALA A 2 15.66 -9.05 -22.36
N ALA A 3 14.87 -8.41 -23.22
CA ALA A 3 13.98 -7.33 -22.82
C ALA A 3 12.99 -7.92 -21.81
N GLN A 4 13.05 -7.47 -20.56
CA GLN A 4 12.00 -7.77 -19.59
C GLN A 4 10.76 -7.03 -20.05
N GLU A 5 9.75 -7.79 -20.43
CA GLU A 5 8.38 -7.34 -20.70
C GLU A 5 7.96 -6.36 -19.59
N THR A 6 7.69 -5.10 -19.95
CA THR A 6 7.14 -4.09 -19.05
C THR A 6 5.72 -4.50 -18.71
N ARG A 7 5.57 -5.37 -17.72
CA ARG A 7 4.26 -5.69 -17.14
C ARG A 7 3.78 -4.41 -16.47
N GLU A 8 2.63 -3.90 -16.92
CA GLU A 8 1.91 -2.79 -16.29
C GLU A 8 1.88 -3.01 -14.76
N PRO A 9 2.17 -1.98 -13.95
CA PRO A 9 2.22 -2.13 -12.51
C PRO A 9 0.84 -2.55 -11.98
N TYR A 10 0.79 -3.67 -11.25
CA TYR A 10 -0.46 -4.15 -10.64
C TYR A 10 -1.07 -3.04 -9.78
N SER A 11 -2.33 -2.72 -10.06
CA SER A 11 -3.04 -1.64 -9.37
C SER A 11 -4.25 -2.22 -8.62
N ALA A 12 -4.38 -1.86 -7.35
CA ALA A 12 -5.46 -2.31 -6.49
C ALA A 12 -6.14 -1.11 -5.81
N CYS A 13 -7.46 -1.03 -5.97
CA CYS A 13 -8.32 -0.08 -5.26
C CYS A 13 -9.06 -0.80 -4.13
N ILE A 14 -9.04 -0.22 -2.93
CA ILE A 14 -9.72 -0.73 -1.74
C ILE A 14 -10.75 0.32 -1.33
N ALA A 15 -11.99 0.12 -1.79
CA ALA A 15 -13.11 1.02 -1.52
C ALA A 15 -13.60 0.97 -0.05
N GLY A 16 -13.14 0.00 0.74
CA GLY A 16 -13.48 -0.18 2.15
C GLY A 16 -12.93 0.90 3.08
N GLN A 17 -13.38 0.87 4.32
CA GLN A 17 -13.03 1.84 5.36
C GLN A 17 -12.46 1.15 6.60
N ASN A 18 -11.96 1.94 7.57
CA ASN A 18 -11.52 1.41 8.85
C ASN A 18 -12.71 0.93 9.69
N GLY A 19 -12.76 -0.37 9.99
CA GLY A 19 -13.85 -0.98 10.74
C GLY A 19 -15.23 -0.55 10.23
N ARG A 20 -16.19 -0.43 11.14
CA ARG A 20 -17.55 0.05 10.81
C ARG A 20 -17.69 1.57 10.82
N SER A 21 -16.81 2.30 11.50
CA SER A 21 -16.97 3.74 11.74
C SER A 21 -16.14 4.65 10.84
N GLY A 22 -15.19 4.09 10.06
CA GLY A 22 -14.29 4.86 9.19
C GLY A 22 -13.30 5.76 9.94
N ARG A 23 -13.27 5.74 11.28
CA ARG A 23 -12.38 6.58 12.09
C ARG A 23 -10.94 6.09 11.99
N LEU A 24 -9.97 6.99 12.14
CA LEU A 24 -8.54 6.65 12.08
C LEU A 24 -8.15 5.55 13.07
N ALA A 25 -8.65 5.60 14.30
CA ALA A 25 -8.36 4.61 15.34
C ALA A 25 -9.11 3.26 15.15
N ALA A 26 -10.14 3.20 14.30
CA ALA A 26 -10.96 2.00 14.14
C ALA A 26 -10.18 0.81 13.56
N THR A 27 -10.66 -0.39 13.87
CA THR A 27 -10.09 -1.66 13.42
C THR A 27 -11.16 -2.53 12.75
N PRO A 28 -10.79 -3.37 11.76
CA PRO A 28 -9.48 -3.41 11.09
C PRO A 28 -9.21 -2.14 10.26
N LYS A 29 -7.95 -1.92 9.86
CA LYS A 29 -7.62 -0.91 8.85
C LYS A 29 -8.12 -1.37 7.48
N ALA A 30 -8.48 -0.43 6.62
CA ALA A 30 -8.98 -0.74 5.28
C ALA A 30 -8.01 -1.59 4.45
N ALA A 31 -6.71 -1.29 4.49
CA ALA A 31 -5.67 -2.15 3.93
C ALA A 31 -4.47 -2.25 4.87
N LYS A 32 -3.94 -3.47 5.04
CA LYS A 32 -2.79 -3.74 5.90
C LYS A 32 -1.86 -4.75 5.26
N PHE A 33 -0.63 -4.33 5.01
CA PHE A 33 0.47 -5.23 4.66
C PHE A 33 1.20 -5.65 5.93
N GLY A 34 1.53 -6.94 6.04
CA GLY A 34 2.17 -7.55 7.20
C GLY A 34 3.59 -7.02 7.44
N MET A 35 4.21 -7.45 8.54
CA MET A 35 5.63 -7.16 8.75
C MET A 35 6.47 -7.92 7.73
N ARG A 36 7.61 -7.35 7.32
CA ARG A 36 8.57 -8.00 6.40
C ARG A 36 7.94 -8.43 5.06
N SER A 37 6.94 -7.70 4.58
CA SER A 37 6.32 -7.97 3.28
C SER A 37 7.12 -7.32 2.13
N THR A 38 7.00 -7.90 0.93
CA THR A 38 7.43 -7.29 -0.33
C THR A 38 6.17 -6.94 -1.13
N VAL A 39 6.00 -5.67 -1.49
CA VAL A 39 4.84 -5.18 -2.22
C VAL A 39 5.31 -4.47 -3.48
N ILE A 40 4.85 -4.92 -4.65
CA ILE A 40 5.15 -4.29 -5.94
C ILE A 40 3.82 -4.03 -6.63
N ALA A 41 3.20 -2.89 -6.31
CA ALA A 41 1.86 -2.52 -6.77
C ALA A 41 1.51 -1.08 -6.44
N ASN A 42 0.58 -0.50 -7.21
CA ASN A 42 -0.12 0.73 -6.83
C ASN A 42 -1.30 0.39 -5.94
N ILE A 43 -1.38 1.00 -4.78
CA ILE A 43 -2.42 0.75 -3.79
C ILE A 43 -3.17 2.06 -3.53
N TYR A 44 -4.47 2.06 -3.78
CA TYR A 44 -5.35 3.20 -3.56
C TYR A 44 -6.43 2.86 -2.53
N VAL A 45 -6.49 3.58 -1.40
CA VAL A 45 -7.37 3.33 -0.26
C VAL A 45 -8.15 4.61 0.13
N PRO A 46 -9.09 5.06 -0.71
CA PRO A 46 -9.69 6.39 -0.61
C PRO A 46 -10.46 6.64 0.68
N ASN A 47 -11.04 5.59 1.27
CA ASN A 47 -11.97 5.71 2.40
C ASN A 47 -11.39 5.20 3.72
N GLY A 48 -10.09 4.90 3.78
CA GLY A 48 -9.51 4.30 4.97
C GLY A 48 -8.00 4.40 5.06
N THR A 49 -7.45 3.65 6.02
CA THR A 49 -6.02 3.62 6.27
C THR A 49 -5.34 2.52 5.47
N LEU A 50 -4.29 2.91 4.75
CA LEU A 50 -3.28 2.02 4.22
C LEU A 50 -2.13 1.89 5.23
N TRP A 51 -1.88 0.68 5.73
CA TRP A 51 -0.81 0.43 6.70
C TRP A 51 0.26 -0.52 6.14
N LEU A 52 1.46 0.01 5.95
CA LEU A 52 2.67 -0.77 5.70
C LEU A 52 3.38 -1.04 7.02
N ARG A 53 3.37 -2.28 7.50
CA ARG A 53 4.02 -2.63 8.78
C ARG A 53 5.54 -2.71 8.64
N GLN A 54 6.22 -2.87 9.77
CA GLN A 54 7.67 -2.75 9.90
C GLN A 54 8.44 -3.64 8.93
N LYS A 55 9.61 -3.16 8.48
CA LYS A 55 10.54 -3.88 7.61
C LYS A 55 9.96 -4.27 6.23
N THR A 56 8.90 -3.60 5.78
CA THR A 56 8.31 -3.82 4.45
C THR A 56 9.16 -3.16 3.37
N GLN A 57 9.28 -3.82 2.22
CA GLN A 57 9.85 -3.26 0.99
C GLN A 57 8.71 -3.06 0.01
N ALA A 58 8.44 -1.80 -0.36
CA ALA A 58 7.27 -1.42 -1.11
C ALA A 58 7.66 -0.53 -2.30
N THR A 59 7.35 -1.00 -3.50
CA THR A 59 7.59 -0.31 -4.76
C THR A 59 6.25 -0.05 -5.46
N GLY A 60 5.91 1.20 -5.71
CA GLY A 60 4.56 1.56 -6.14
C GLY A 60 4.13 2.96 -5.72
N ALA A 61 2.92 3.35 -6.13
CA ALA A 61 2.18 4.47 -5.53
C ALA A 61 1.30 3.96 -4.39
N PHE A 62 1.42 4.54 -3.20
CA PHE A 62 0.69 4.12 -1.99
C PHE A 62 -0.14 5.28 -1.45
N LEU A 63 -1.41 5.30 -1.82
CA LEU A 63 -2.33 6.40 -1.54
C LEU A 63 -3.46 5.90 -0.64
N GLY A 64 -3.81 6.69 0.36
CA GLY A 64 -5.00 6.43 1.15
C GLY A 64 -5.44 7.68 1.91
N ARG A 65 -6.65 7.67 2.46
CA ARG A 65 -7.11 8.76 3.35
C ARG A 65 -6.13 9.02 4.47
N TRP A 66 -5.56 7.92 4.99
CA TRP A 66 -4.37 7.94 5.83
C TRP A 66 -3.39 6.88 5.37
N VAL A 67 -2.10 7.19 5.43
CA VAL A 67 -1.02 6.24 5.19
C VAL A 67 -0.19 6.14 6.45
N VAL A 68 -0.09 4.92 7.01
CA VAL A 68 0.76 4.63 8.16
C VAL A 68 1.94 3.81 7.68
N VAL A 69 3.14 4.34 7.90
CA VAL A 69 4.40 3.70 7.53
C VAL A 69 5.10 3.26 8.81
N GLY A 70 5.28 1.94 8.95
CA GLY A 70 5.99 1.36 10.08
C GLY A 70 7.50 1.61 10.03
N GLU A 71 8.17 1.31 11.12
CA GLU A 71 9.63 1.42 11.21
C GLU A 71 10.37 0.58 10.16
N LYS A 72 11.47 1.12 9.65
CA LYS A 72 12.38 0.45 8.69
C LYS A 72 11.67 -0.02 7.41
N VAL A 73 10.58 0.63 7.02
CA VAL A 73 9.96 0.42 5.70
C VAL A 73 10.78 1.17 4.66
N ARG A 74 11.02 0.51 3.52
CA ARG A 74 11.59 1.15 2.32
C ARG A 74 10.46 1.36 1.31
N LEU A 75 10.20 2.61 0.98
CA LEU A 75 9.26 3.03 -0.06
C LEU A 75 10.02 3.50 -1.29
N THR A 76 9.64 3.01 -2.46
CA THR A 76 10.22 3.42 -3.74
C THR A 76 9.09 3.70 -4.72
N LEU A 77 9.05 4.91 -5.27
CA LEU A 77 8.16 5.21 -6.38
C LEU A 77 8.73 4.55 -7.64
N ALA A 78 7.94 3.74 -8.34
CA ALA A 78 8.34 3.31 -9.69
C ALA A 78 8.10 4.46 -10.67
N SER A 79 9.06 4.78 -11.54
CA SER A 79 8.85 5.76 -12.61
C SER A 79 8.00 5.14 -13.72
N GLY A 80 6.89 5.78 -14.11
CA GLY A 80 6.04 5.35 -15.23
C GLY A 80 4.65 4.84 -14.81
N PHE A 81 3.95 5.58 -13.94
CA PHE A 81 2.54 5.36 -13.64
C PHE A 81 1.64 6.21 -14.52
#